data_AF-A0AAD4HKI7-F1
#
_entry.id   AF-A0AAD4HKI7-F1
#
_cell.length_a   1.000
_cell.length_b   1.000
_cell.length_c   1.000
_cell.angle_alpha   90.00
_cell.angle_beta   90.00
_cell.angle_gamma   90.00
#
_symmetry.space_group_name_H-M   'P 1'
#
loop_
_entity.id
_entity.type
_entity.pdbx_description
1 polymer ?
#
loop_
_entity_poly.entity_id
_entity_poly.type
_entity_poly.pdbx_seq_one_letter_code
_entity_poly.pdbx_strand_id
1 'polypeptide(L)' 'MTLVLPDGYQYVAASLLSAAWVIVWQIVRIGSARKAAGIPYPQLYAENTQLKENPAALRYNCVQRCHQNTLESIPLILIS' A
#
# COMPACT_ATOMS: atom_id res chain seq x y z
N MET A 1 -22.06 -4.04 35.92
CA MET A 1 -21.01 -3.11 35.50
C MET A 1 -21.25 -2.78 34.03
N THR A 2 -21.57 -1.53 33.71
CA THR A 2 -21.88 -1.08 32.35
C THR A 2 -20.69 -0.33 31.77
N LEU A 3 -20.22 -0.72 30.58
CA LEU A 3 -19.19 0.00 29.86
C LEU A 3 -19.83 1.24 29.21
N VAL A 4 -19.37 2.43 29.58
CA VAL A 4 -19.77 3.69 28.95
C VAL A 4 -18.62 4.16 28.09
N LEU A 5 -18.85 4.29 26.79
CA LEU A 5 -17.88 4.80 25.83
C LEU A 5 -18.11 6.31 25.62
N PRO A 6 -17.05 7.12 25.49
CA PRO A 6 -17.19 8.54 25.15
C PRO A 6 -17.85 8.74 23.79
N ASP A 7 -18.56 9.87 23.65
CA ASP A 7 -19.07 10.32 22.35
C ASP A 7 -17.92 10.43 21.34
N GLY A 8 -18.11 9.86 20.15
CA GLY A 8 -17.10 9.85 19.09
C GLY A 8 -16.14 8.65 19.08
N TYR A 9 -16.26 7.69 20.01
CA TYR A 9 -15.42 6.48 19.99
C TYR A 9 -15.49 5.70 18.65
N GLN A 10 -16.63 5.77 17.96
CA GLN A 10 -16.82 5.23 16.60
C GLN A 10 -15.79 5.72 15.57
N TYR A 11 -15.22 6.92 15.75
CA TYR A 11 -14.22 7.47 14.84
C TYR A 11 -12.89 6.72 14.90
N VAL A 12 -12.60 6.00 15.99
CA VAL A 12 -11.43 5.10 16.08
C VAL A 12 -11.58 3.94 15.08
N ALA A 13 -12.76 3.33 15.01
CA ALA A 13 -13.02 2.29 14.02
C ALA A 13 -12.99 2.85 12.59
N ALA A 14 -13.56 4.05 12.38
CA ALA A 14 -13.54 4.70 11.08
C ALA A 14 -12.12 5.03 10.60
N SER A 15 -11.23 5.52 11.48
CA SER A 15 -9.84 5.82 11.13
C SER A 15 -9.07 4.55 10.72
N LEU A 16 -9.20 3.46 11.50
CA LEU A 16 -8.60 2.17 11.17
C LEU A 16 -9.07 1.64 9.80
N LEU A 17 -10.38 1.69 9.55
CA LEU A 17 -10.96 1.23 8.28
C LEU A 17 -10.48 2.08 7.10
N SER A 18 -10.36 3.39 7.25
CA SER A 18 -9.85 4.27 6.21
C SER A 18 -8.39 3.97 5.86
N ALA A 19 -7.54 3.72 6.86
CA ALA A 19 -6.15 3.32 6.63
C ALA A 19 -6.06 1.98 5.89
N ALA A 20 -6.86 0.99 6.28
CA ALA A 20 -6.94 -0.30 5.61
C ALA A 20 -7.39 -0.15 4.14
N TRP A 21 -8.36 0.73 3.87
CA TRP A 21 -8.84 1.00 2.51
C TRP A 21 -7.74 1.55 1.60
N VAL A 22 -6.89 2.45 2.11
CA VAL A 22 -5.74 2.98 1.36
C VAL A 22 -4.76 1.86 0.99
N ILE A 23 -4.47 0.94 1.92
CA ILE A 23 -3.61 -0.22 1.63
C ILE A 23 -4.21 -1.09 0.53
N VAL A 24 -5.51 -1.43 0.63
CA VAL A 24 -6.20 -2.25 -0.38
C VAL A 24 -6.14 -1.60 -1.77
N TRP A 25 -6.38 -0.29 -1.83
CA TRP A 25 -6.26 0.47 -3.06
C TRP A 25 -4.84 0.38 -3.65
N GLN A 26 -3.80 0.52 -2.83
CA GLN A 26 -2.42 0.38 -3.28
C GLN A 26 -2.11 -1.03 -3.78
N ILE A 27 -2.61 -2.09 -3.13
CA ILE A 27 -2.46 -3.48 -3.58
C ILE A 27 -3.03 -3.67 -4.99
N VAL A 28 -4.20 -3.11 -5.28
CA VAL A 28 -4.79 -3.17 -6.63
C VAL A 28 -3.89 -2.44 -7.64
N ARG A 29 -3.37 -1.26 -7.27
CA ARG A 29 -2.47 -0.47 -8.12
C ARG A 29 -1.16 -1.18 -8.42
N ILE A 30 -0.52 -1.79 -7.40
CA ILE A 30 0.73 -2.55 -7.61
C ILE A 30 0.48 -3.77 -8.48
N GLY A 31 -0.66 -4.47 -8.31
CA GLY A 31 -1.00 -5.65 -9.09
C GLY A 31 -1.19 -5.33 -10.57
N SER A 32 -1.93 -4.26 -10.88
CA SER A 32 -2.09 -3.77 -12.25
C SER A 32 -0.75 -3.34 -12.86
N ALA A 33 0.08 -2.61 -12.10
CA ALA A 33 1.38 -2.14 -12.59
C ALA A 33 2.35 -3.32 -12.82
N ARG A 34 2.36 -4.31 -11.92
CA ARG A 34 3.16 -5.54 -12.05
C ARG A 34 2.80 -6.29 -13.32
N LYS A 35 1.50 -6.49 -13.57
CA LYS A 35 1.01 -7.17 -14.78
C LYS A 35 1.45 -6.43 -16.05
N ALA A 36 1.37 -5.10 -16.07
CA ALA A 36 1.81 -4.29 -17.20
C ALA A 36 3.34 -4.30 -17.40
N ALA A 37 4.10 -4.41 -16.32
CA ALA A 37 5.56 -4.49 -16.36
C ALA A 37 6.08 -5.90 -16.70
N GLY A 38 5.24 -6.94 -16.59
CA GLY A 38 5.63 -8.33 -16.85
C GLY A 38 6.58 -8.92 -15.80
N ILE A 39 6.58 -8.39 -14.57
CA ILE A 39 7.51 -8.81 -13.51
C ILE A 39 6.95 -10.04 -12.78
N PRO A 40 7.58 -11.22 -12.91
CA PRO A 40 7.09 -12.45 -12.30
C PRO A 40 7.29 -12.45 -10.78
N TYR A 41 6.48 -13.22 -10.06
CA TYR A 41 6.79 -13.57 -8.67
C TYR A 41 7.97 -14.58 -8.65
N PRO A 42 8.86 -14.56 -7.64
CA PRO A 42 8.81 -13.75 -6.41
C PRO A 42 9.52 -12.39 -6.51
N GLN A 43 9.89 -11.93 -7.70
CA GLN A 43 10.68 -10.71 -7.87
C GLN A 43 9.92 -9.47 -7.35
N LEU A 44 10.57 -8.68 -6.49
CA LEU A 44 9.96 -7.52 -5.83
C LEU A 44 10.03 -6.25 -6.67
N TYR A 45 11.20 -5.91 -7.19
CA TYR A 45 11.44 -4.74 -8.03
C TYR A 45 11.99 -5.17 -9.38
N ALA A 46 11.70 -4.42 -10.43
CA ALA A 46 12.32 -4.59 -11.74
C ALA A 46 13.80 -4.20 -11.70
N GLU A 47 14.63 -5.02 -12.33
CA GLU A 47 16.07 -4.85 -12.46
C GLU A 47 16.44 -3.81 -13.53
N ASN A 48 17.67 -3.32 -13.50
CA ASN A 48 18.16 -2.29 -14.42
C ASN A 48 17.99 -2.65 -15.91
N THR A 49 18.10 -3.94 -16.27
CA THR A 49 17.86 -4.42 -17.64
C THR A 49 16.38 -4.26 -18.02
N GLN A 50 15.48 -4.74 -17.17
CA GLN A 50 14.02 -4.65 -17.36
C GLN A 50 13.52 -3.20 -17.39
N LEU A 51 14.15 -2.30 -16.61
CA LEU A 51 13.86 -0.87 -16.61
C LEU A 51 14.20 -0.20 -17.94
N LYS A 52 15.30 -0.62 -18.59
CA LYS A 52 15.71 -0.10 -19.90
C LYS A 52 14.85 -0.64 -21.04
N GLU A 53 14.40 -1.89 -20.90
CA GLU A 53 13.59 -2.58 -21.91
C GLU A 53 12.11 -2.17 -21.88
N ASN A 54 11.57 -1.90 -20.68
CA ASN A 54 10.15 -1.62 -20.51
C ASN A 54 9.91 -0.39 -19.62
N PRO A 55 9.39 0.73 -20.16
CA PRO A 55 9.06 1.91 -19.35
C PRO A 55 7.96 1.63 -18.30
N ALA A 56 7.14 0.59 -18.48
CA ALA A 56 6.17 0.17 -17.47
C ALA A 56 6.85 -0.43 -16.22
N ALA A 57 8.06 -0.98 -16.35
CA ALA A 57 8.84 -1.50 -15.24
C ALA A 57 9.26 -0.37 -14.26
N LEU A 58 9.62 0.80 -14.79
CA LEU A 58 9.90 1.97 -13.95
C LEU A 58 8.65 2.41 -13.18
N ARG A 59 7.50 2.48 -13.85
CA ARG A 59 6.22 2.81 -13.19
C ARG A 59 5.86 1.79 -12.12
N TYR A 60 6.08 0.50 -12.37
CA TYR A 60 5.91 -0.55 -11.37
C TYR A 60 6.79 -0.30 -10.15
N ASN A 61 8.08 -0.02 -10.32
CA ASN A 61 8.98 0.27 -9.19
C ASN A 61 8.53 1.50 -8.39
N CYS A 62 8.10 2.58 -9.06
CA CYS A 62 7.59 3.77 -8.38
C CYS A 62 6.33 3.46 -7.56
N VAL A 63 5.36 2.75 -8.15
CA VAL A 63 4.13 2.35 -7.48
C VAL A 63 4.42 1.42 -6.29
N GLN A 64 5.34 0.46 -6.48
CA GLN A 64 5.78 -0.46 -5.43
C GLN A 64 6.46 0.28 -4.28
N ARG A 65 7.32 1.27 -4.55
CA ARG A 65 7.99 2.04 -3.50
C ARG A 65 7.01 2.90 -2.70
N CYS A 66 6.01 3.49 -3.37
CA CYS A 66 4.95 4.24 -2.70
C CYS A 66 4.15 3.36 -1.73
N HIS A 67 3.79 2.14 -2.16
CA HIS A 67 3.13 1.17 -1.28
C HIS A 67 4.00 0.79 -0.09
N GLN A 68 5.29 0.48 -0.30
CA GLN A 68 6.22 0.14 0.79
C GLN A 68 6.41 1.29 1.78
N ASN A 69 6.51 2.54 1.32
CA ASN A 69 6.61 3.72 2.18
C ASN A 69 5.36 3.87 3.08
N THR A 70 4.19 3.57 2.52
CA THR A 70 2.94 3.58 3.27
C THR A 70 2.96 2.49 4.35
N LEU A 71 3.41 1.27 4.03
CA LEU A 71 3.55 0.18 5.00
C LEU A 71 4.57 0.49 6.10
N GLU A 72 5.66 1.18 5.77
CA GLU A 72 6.67 1.65 6.73
C GLU A 72 6.07 2.68 7.72
N SER A 73 5.14 3.51 7.27
CA SER A 73 4.61 4.64 8.05
C SER A 73 3.32 4.32 8.82
N ILE A 74 2.48 3.42 8.31
CA ILE A 74 1.16 3.10 8.88
C ILE A 74 1.22 2.73 10.38
N PRO A 75 2.17 1.91 10.87
CA PRO A 75 2.23 1.59 12.30
C PRO A 75 2.35 2.83 13.19
N LEU A 76 3.10 3.84 12.76
CA LEU A 76 3.26 5.10 13.50
C LEU A 76 1.96 5.92 13.49
N ILE A 77 1.26 5.94 12.36
CA ILE A 77 -0.03 6.66 12.19
C ILE A 77 -1.15 5.99 13.00
N LEU A 78 -1.13 4.67 13.16
CA LEU A 78 -2.17 3.97 13.90
C LEU A 78 -2.04 4.08 15.42
N ILE A 79 -0.84 4.39 15.92
CA ILE A 79 -0.56 4.53 17.36
C ILE A 79 -0.65 5.99 17.81
N SER A 80 -0.51 6.96 16.89
CA SER A 80 -0.67 8.39 17.16
C SER A 80 -2.11 8.77 17.47
#